data_AF-A0A382R1A9-F1
#
_entry.id   AF-A0A382R1A9-F1
#
_cell.length_a   1.000
_cell.length_b   1.000
_cell.length_c   1.000
_cell.angle_alpha   90.00
_cell.angle_beta   90.00
_cell.angle_gamma   90.00
#
_symmetry.space_group_name_H-M   'P 1'
#
loop_
_entity.id
_entity.type
_entity.pdbx_description
1 polymer ?
#
loop_
_entity_poly.entity_id
_entity_poly.type
_entity_poly.pdbx_seq_one_letter_code
_entity_poly.pdbx_strand_id
1 'polypeptide(L)'
;DGDESGYKAALRAAENSIKELQPEKQISFLFLPDNEDPDSFTNKNGKDYFIDFTKQNKISIHRFIFKHYKKETTNNPSSMAIFEKKLRSVAGTIKDEFIRKYVLEYFLEEIFSLTPHVNNKKKYLYLKKTKSLKSTQKYFNESKSISQIEIKEISLLYLILNNLEIFQKNIHLIENIKFFTNENKLVFETVLSRLKNSDKFLVNDLSIDSQLIDKIYKFASIKHILNNNQNNHDKIFELLEEIVRDLKNYELELRIEELESKFAKDLNESTFDEIRKLKKMQNIN
;
A
#
# COMPACT_ATOMS: atom_id res chain seq x y z
N ASP A 1 -55.57 21.52 1.15
CA ASP A 1 -55.74 22.33 2.37
C ASP A 1 -54.49 22.24 3.21
N GLY A 2 -54.11 23.33 3.86
CA GLY A 2 -52.91 23.41 4.72
C GLY A 2 -53.09 22.78 6.10
N ASP A 3 -54.30 22.32 6.44
CA ASP A 3 -54.63 21.82 7.76
C ASP A 3 -54.06 20.42 8.06
N GLU A 4 -54.06 20.05 9.35
CA GLU A 4 -53.54 18.75 9.80
C GLU A 4 -54.32 17.57 9.19
N SER A 5 -55.63 17.75 8.96
CA SER A 5 -56.48 16.73 8.34
C SER A 5 -56.10 16.53 6.87
N GLY A 6 -55.91 17.62 6.12
CA GLY A 6 -55.42 17.60 4.74
C GLY A 6 -54.04 16.96 4.64
N TYR A 7 -53.13 17.24 5.58
CA TYR A 7 -51.82 16.60 5.62
C TYR A 7 -51.92 15.08 5.84
N LYS A 8 -52.75 14.62 6.79
CA LYS A 8 -52.98 13.18 7.04
C LYS A 8 -53.62 12.48 5.84
N ALA A 9 -54.56 13.15 5.16
CA ALA A 9 -55.16 12.64 3.93
C ALA A 9 -54.13 12.51 2.81
N ALA A 10 -53.27 13.53 2.63
CA ALA A 10 -52.18 13.51 1.66
C ALA A 10 -51.20 12.37 1.91
N LEU A 11 -50.85 12.08 3.17
CA LEU A 11 -50.00 10.95 3.52
C LEU A 11 -50.61 9.61 3.10
N ARG A 12 -51.89 9.37 3.45
CA ARG A 12 -52.59 8.14 3.04
C ARG A 12 -52.69 8.02 1.53
N ALA A 13 -52.95 9.14 0.84
CA ALA A 13 -52.97 9.17 -0.62
C ALA A 13 -51.59 8.85 -1.21
N ALA A 14 -50.50 9.37 -0.63
CA ALA A 14 -49.14 9.06 -1.05
C ALA A 14 -48.80 7.58 -0.89
N GLU A 15 -49.07 6.99 0.28
CA GLU A 15 -48.77 5.58 0.56
C GLU A 15 -49.56 4.61 -0.33
N ASN A 16 -50.78 4.97 -0.71
CA ASN A 16 -51.58 4.13 -1.62
C ASN A 16 -51.19 4.35 -3.08
N SER A 17 -50.92 5.59 -3.49
CA SER A 17 -50.65 5.89 -4.89
C SER A 17 -49.24 5.51 -5.32
N ILE A 18 -48.26 5.49 -4.40
CA ILE A 18 -46.89 5.10 -4.73
C ILE A 18 -46.81 3.64 -5.20
N LYS A 19 -47.71 2.76 -4.75
CA LYS A 19 -47.78 1.34 -5.12
C LYS A 19 -47.95 1.13 -6.63
N GLU A 20 -48.76 1.99 -7.26
CA GLU A 20 -49.11 1.95 -8.68
C GLU A 20 -48.24 2.89 -9.55
N LEU A 21 -47.17 3.44 -8.98
CA LEU A 21 -46.30 4.37 -9.71
C LEU A 21 -45.59 3.63 -10.86
N GLN A 22 -45.71 4.18 -12.05
CA GLN A 22 -45.15 3.64 -13.30
C GLN A 22 -44.22 4.66 -13.95
N PRO A 23 -43.36 4.24 -14.88
CA PRO A 23 -42.66 5.16 -15.76
C PRO A 23 -43.62 6.19 -16.38
N GLU A 24 -43.13 7.41 -16.57
CA GLU A 24 -43.86 8.56 -17.15
C GLU A 24 -45.03 9.11 -16.31
N LYS A 25 -45.47 8.42 -15.25
CA LYS A 25 -46.48 8.95 -14.32
C LYS A 25 -45.80 9.70 -13.17
N GLN A 26 -46.19 10.95 -12.96
CA GLN A 26 -45.67 11.79 -11.89
C GLN A 26 -46.79 12.16 -10.92
N ILE A 27 -46.58 11.86 -9.63
CA ILE A 27 -47.48 12.28 -8.56
C ILE A 27 -46.73 13.29 -7.70
N SER A 28 -47.35 14.45 -7.50
CA SER A 28 -46.84 15.53 -6.66
C SER A 28 -47.94 16.06 -5.75
N PHE A 29 -47.54 16.59 -4.62
CA PHE A 29 -48.39 17.18 -3.60
C PHE A 29 -48.12 18.68 -3.52
N LEU A 30 -49.18 19.46 -3.34
CA LEU A 30 -49.12 20.90 -3.09
C LEU A 30 -49.85 21.17 -1.77
N PHE A 31 -49.17 21.84 -0.85
CA PHE A 31 -49.76 22.28 0.41
C PHE A 31 -49.99 23.78 0.33
N LEU A 32 -51.24 24.20 0.56
CA LEU A 32 -51.61 25.61 0.62
C LEU A 32 -51.37 26.14 2.05
N PRO A 33 -51.33 27.47 2.25
CA PRO A 33 -51.27 28.04 3.60
C PRO A 33 -52.44 27.59 4.48
N ASP A 34 -52.26 27.71 5.79
CA ASP A 34 -53.28 27.35 6.76
C ASP A 34 -54.58 28.13 6.50
N ASN A 35 -55.71 27.42 6.59
CA ASN A 35 -57.06 27.94 6.32
C ASN A 35 -57.32 28.42 4.89
N GLU A 36 -56.46 28.10 3.92
CA GLU A 36 -56.69 28.38 2.51
C GLU A 36 -57.02 27.07 1.75
N ASP A 37 -58.06 27.13 0.93
CA ASP A 37 -58.44 26.11 -0.05
C ASP A 37 -58.12 26.60 -1.48
N PRO A 38 -58.19 25.75 -2.51
CA PRO A 38 -57.85 26.18 -3.87
C PRO A 38 -58.68 27.37 -4.38
N ASP A 39 -59.93 27.49 -3.93
CA ASP A 39 -60.84 28.55 -4.36
C ASP A 39 -60.48 29.89 -3.69
N SER A 40 -60.43 29.95 -2.36
CA SER A 40 -60.01 31.12 -1.59
C SER A 40 -58.62 31.60 -1.97
N PHE A 41 -57.65 30.69 -2.12
CA PHE A 41 -56.28 31.05 -2.47
C PHE A 41 -56.19 31.64 -3.88
N THR A 42 -56.94 31.09 -4.85
CA THR A 42 -56.95 31.58 -6.23
C THR A 42 -57.71 32.91 -6.32
N ASN A 43 -58.83 33.07 -5.62
CA ASN A 43 -59.60 34.31 -5.58
C ASN A 43 -58.80 35.46 -4.96
N LYS A 44 -57.99 35.17 -3.93
CA LYS A 44 -57.17 36.16 -3.24
C LYS A 44 -55.93 36.60 -4.02
N ASN A 45 -55.21 35.66 -4.64
CA ASN A 45 -53.91 35.94 -5.25
C ASN A 45 -53.93 35.96 -6.79
N GLY A 46 -55.03 35.52 -7.41
CA GLY A 46 -55.16 35.41 -8.85
C GLY A 46 -54.58 34.11 -9.42
N LYS A 47 -55.00 33.79 -10.64
CA LYS A 47 -54.64 32.57 -11.38
C LYS A 47 -53.14 32.44 -11.62
N ASP A 48 -52.50 33.51 -12.11
CA ASP A 48 -51.09 33.45 -12.50
C ASP A 48 -50.19 33.18 -11.28
N TYR A 49 -50.53 33.80 -10.15
CA TYR A 49 -49.86 33.52 -8.88
C TYR A 49 -50.05 32.08 -8.43
N PHE A 50 -51.26 31.50 -8.53
CA PHE A 50 -51.48 30.10 -8.18
C PHE A 50 -50.67 29.12 -9.03
N ILE A 51 -50.54 29.41 -10.33
CA ILE A 51 -49.73 28.61 -11.25
C ILE A 51 -48.25 28.66 -10.85
N ASP A 52 -47.73 29.86 -10.56
CA ASP A 52 -46.33 30.02 -10.17
C ASP A 52 -46.06 29.43 -8.78
N PHE A 53 -46.99 29.61 -7.85
CA PHE A 53 -46.97 28.96 -6.53
C PHE A 53 -46.90 27.44 -6.67
N THR A 54 -47.72 26.85 -7.55
CA THR A 54 -47.72 25.41 -7.81
C THR A 54 -46.39 24.92 -8.38
N LYS A 55 -45.81 25.65 -9.34
CA LYS A 55 -44.51 25.29 -9.93
C LYS A 55 -43.39 25.29 -8.90
N GLN A 56 -43.39 26.26 -7.99
CA GLN A 56 -42.35 26.44 -6.97
C GLN A 56 -42.51 25.48 -5.78
N ASN A 57 -43.74 25.21 -5.35
CA ASN A 57 -44.02 24.54 -4.08
C ASN A 57 -44.48 23.08 -4.21
N LYS A 58 -44.62 22.55 -5.43
CA LYS A 58 -44.93 21.12 -5.62
C LYS A 58 -43.83 20.22 -5.05
N ILE A 59 -44.25 19.16 -4.35
CA ILE A 59 -43.36 18.17 -3.74
C ILE A 59 -43.65 16.82 -4.37
N SER A 60 -42.64 16.17 -4.94
CA SER A 60 -42.78 14.81 -5.49
C SER A 60 -43.16 13.81 -4.41
N ILE A 61 -43.90 12.76 -4.78
CA ILE A 61 -44.40 11.72 -3.86
C ILE A 61 -43.30 11.09 -2.98
N HIS A 62 -42.15 10.73 -3.57
CA HIS A 62 -41.02 10.15 -2.82
C HIS A 62 -40.45 11.15 -1.81
N ARG A 63 -40.26 12.41 -2.20
CA ARG A 63 -39.72 13.46 -1.33
C ARG A 63 -40.68 13.80 -0.19
N PHE A 64 -41.99 13.79 -0.46
CA PHE A 64 -43.02 13.99 0.55
C PHE A 64 -43.00 12.88 1.61
N ILE A 65 -43.03 11.61 1.18
CA ILE A 65 -42.95 10.45 2.06
C ILE A 65 -41.69 10.48 2.92
N PHE A 66 -40.54 10.75 2.31
CA PHE A 66 -39.26 10.87 3.03
C PHE A 66 -39.33 11.96 4.11
N LYS A 67 -39.76 13.17 3.75
CA LYS A 67 -39.87 14.31 4.68
C LYS A 67 -40.80 14.01 5.84
N HIS A 68 -41.95 13.37 5.59
CA HIS A 68 -42.89 13.00 6.65
C HIS A 68 -42.24 12.06 7.65
N TYR A 69 -41.71 10.92 7.19
CA TYR A 69 -41.12 9.94 8.09
C TYR A 69 -39.85 10.46 8.78
N LYS A 70 -39.11 11.38 8.13
CA LYS A 70 -37.97 12.05 8.75
C LYS A 70 -38.38 12.92 9.94
N LYS A 71 -39.52 13.63 9.85
CA LYS A 71 -40.06 14.43 10.96
C LYS A 71 -40.41 13.59 12.20
N GLU A 72 -40.77 12.31 12.02
CA GLU A 72 -41.05 11.39 13.13
C GLU A 72 -39.78 10.86 13.83
N THR A 73 -38.58 11.14 13.29
CA THR A 73 -37.33 10.60 13.84
C THR A 73 -36.71 11.48 14.91
N THR A 74 -36.16 10.87 15.96
CA THR A 74 -35.40 11.54 17.02
C THR A 74 -33.88 11.50 16.77
N ASN A 75 -33.46 11.11 15.56
CA ASN A 75 -32.06 11.00 15.11
C ASN A 75 -31.14 10.08 15.94
N ASN A 76 -31.67 9.28 16.86
CA ASN A 76 -30.90 8.26 17.55
C ASN A 76 -30.80 6.97 16.72
N PRO A 77 -29.84 6.06 16.99
CA PRO A 77 -29.62 4.86 16.18
C PRO A 77 -30.88 3.98 16.01
N SER A 78 -31.68 3.82 17.06
CA SER A 78 -32.90 3.02 17.02
C SER A 78 -33.96 3.65 16.12
N SER A 79 -34.22 4.95 16.28
CA SER A 79 -35.17 5.71 15.47
C SER A 79 -34.76 5.77 13.99
N MET A 80 -33.47 5.90 13.70
CA MET A 80 -32.94 5.86 12.33
C MET A 80 -33.11 4.48 11.68
N ALA A 81 -32.92 3.40 12.45
CA ALA A 81 -33.16 2.05 11.95
C ALA A 81 -34.65 1.80 11.65
N ILE A 82 -35.57 2.31 12.49
CA ILE A 82 -37.01 2.23 12.24
C ILE A 82 -37.39 3.06 11.00
N PHE A 83 -36.83 4.26 10.87
CA PHE A 83 -37.02 5.14 9.73
C PHE A 83 -36.61 4.48 8.40
N GLU A 84 -35.40 3.93 8.34
CA GLU A 84 -34.92 3.22 7.16
C GLU A 84 -35.80 2.01 6.84
N LYS A 85 -36.20 1.22 7.86
CA LYS A 85 -37.12 0.08 7.68
C LYS A 85 -38.46 0.51 7.09
N LYS A 86 -39.04 1.60 7.58
CA LYS A 86 -40.29 2.16 7.04
C LYS A 86 -40.14 2.55 5.57
N LEU A 87 -39.09 3.31 5.22
CA LEU A 87 -38.85 3.73 3.83
C LEU A 87 -38.60 2.54 2.88
N ARG A 88 -37.83 1.54 3.31
CA ARG A 88 -37.62 0.30 2.55
C ARG A 88 -38.92 -0.46 2.34
N SER A 89 -39.77 -0.53 3.36
CA SER A 89 -41.09 -1.16 3.27
C SER A 89 -41.97 -0.43 2.25
N VAL A 90 -42.06 0.89 2.32
CA VAL A 90 -42.84 1.70 1.37
C VAL A 90 -42.34 1.50 -0.06
N ALA A 91 -41.03 1.62 -0.31
CA ALA A 91 -40.47 1.38 -1.64
C ALA A 91 -40.74 -0.06 -2.12
N GLY A 92 -40.69 -1.05 -1.24
CA GLY A 92 -41.00 -2.44 -1.53
C GLY A 92 -42.43 -2.68 -2.02
N THR A 93 -43.38 -1.81 -1.68
CA THR A 93 -44.78 -1.91 -2.14
C THR A 93 -44.99 -1.46 -3.59
N ILE A 94 -43.99 -0.81 -4.21
CA ILE A 94 -44.05 -0.34 -5.59
C ILE A 94 -44.00 -1.54 -6.55
N LYS A 95 -45.02 -1.67 -7.39
CA LYS A 95 -45.14 -2.78 -8.35
C LYS A 95 -44.05 -2.75 -9.42
N ASP A 96 -43.84 -1.59 -10.04
CA ASP A 96 -42.83 -1.42 -11.08
C ASP A 96 -41.40 -1.56 -10.53
N GLU A 97 -40.58 -2.39 -11.16
CA GLU A 97 -39.25 -2.72 -10.69
C GLU A 97 -38.27 -1.55 -10.78
N PHE A 98 -38.29 -0.80 -11.88
CA PHE A 98 -37.36 0.30 -12.10
C PHE A 98 -37.71 1.49 -11.22
N ILE A 99 -39.00 1.83 -11.12
CA ILE A 99 -39.46 2.88 -10.20
C ILE A 99 -39.13 2.49 -8.76
N ARG A 100 -39.38 1.24 -8.35
CA ARG A 100 -38.99 0.74 -7.04
C ARG A 100 -37.50 0.93 -6.78
N LYS A 101 -36.65 0.55 -7.74
CA LYS A 101 -35.20 0.71 -7.65
C LYS A 101 -34.81 2.18 -7.42
N TYR A 102 -35.27 3.09 -8.28
CA TYR A 102 -34.87 4.51 -8.21
C TYR A 102 -35.44 5.23 -6.99
N VAL A 103 -36.67 4.90 -6.55
CA VAL A 103 -37.24 5.46 -5.32
C VAL A 103 -36.48 4.95 -4.10
N LEU A 104 -36.14 3.66 -4.05
CA LEU A 104 -35.34 3.11 -2.97
C LEU A 104 -33.93 3.74 -2.94
N GLU A 105 -33.29 3.88 -4.09
CA GLU A 105 -31.98 4.52 -4.23
C GLU A 105 -32.00 5.95 -3.68
N TYR A 106 -33.01 6.74 -4.07
CA TYR A 106 -33.23 8.08 -3.52
C TYR A 106 -33.34 8.08 -1.98
N PHE A 107 -34.15 7.18 -1.40
CA PHE A 107 -34.28 7.09 0.06
C PHE A 107 -32.96 6.75 0.75
N LEU A 108 -32.18 5.83 0.19
CA LEU A 108 -30.90 5.43 0.77
C LEU A 108 -29.85 6.54 0.67
N GLU A 109 -29.80 7.26 -0.44
CA GLU A 109 -28.90 8.39 -0.62
C GLU A 109 -29.20 9.52 0.39
N GLU A 110 -30.49 9.84 0.58
CA GLU A 110 -30.91 10.83 1.56
C GLU A 110 -30.65 10.37 3.01
N ILE A 111 -30.81 9.09 3.34
CA ILE A 111 -30.41 8.55 4.66
C ILE A 111 -28.88 8.64 4.84
N PHE A 112 -28.13 8.32 3.79
CA PHE A 112 -26.67 8.35 3.83
C PHE A 112 -26.13 9.77 4.06
N SER A 113 -26.76 10.79 3.46
CA SER A 113 -26.41 12.19 3.70
C SER A 113 -26.62 12.60 5.18
N LEU A 114 -27.58 11.98 5.87
CA LEU A 114 -27.89 12.23 7.27
C LEU A 114 -26.98 11.46 8.27
N THR A 115 -26.11 10.56 7.79
CA THR A 115 -25.30 9.66 8.65
C THR A 115 -23.79 9.82 8.40
N PRO A 116 -23.15 10.88 8.94
CA PRO A 116 -21.76 11.23 8.62
C PRO A 116 -20.74 10.16 9.01
N HIS A 117 -21.00 9.41 10.09
CA HIS A 117 -20.10 8.35 10.55
C HIS A 117 -20.09 7.11 9.65
N VAL A 118 -21.18 6.87 8.90
CA VAL A 118 -21.24 5.81 7.87
C VAL A 118 -20.64 6.32 6.56
N ASN A 119 -20.85 7.60 6.25
CA ASN A 119 -20.33 8.29 5.05
C ASN A 119 -18.80 8.34 5.00
N ASN A 120 -18.14 8.32 6.16
CA ASN A 120 -16.67 8.22 6.27
C ASN A 120 -16.09 6.83 5.96
N LYS A 121 -16.89 5.83 5.59
CA LYS A 121 -16.37 4.59 4.97
C LYS A 121 -15.95 4.82 3.50
N LYS A 122 -15.22 5.91 3.22
CA LYS A 122 -14.31 5.94 2.08
C LYS A 122 -13.24 4.88 2.32
N LYS A 123 -13.36 3.76 1.62
CA LYS A 123 -12.27 2.83 1.24
C LYS A 123 -11.14 2.68 2.28
N TYR A 124 -11.41 2.03 3.39
CA TYR A 124 -10.38 1.14 3.92
C TYR A 124 -10.31 -0.02 2.91
N LEU A 125 -9.45 0.12 1.89
CA LEU A 125 -8.95 -1.03 1.16
C LEU A 125 -8.42 -1.96 2.23
N TYR A 126 -9.17 -3.00 2.57
CA TYR A 126 -8.60 -4.17 3.22
C TYR A 126 -7.54 -4.66 2.25
N LEU A 127 -6.31 -4.20 2.41
CA LEU A 127 -5.13 -4.79 1.82
C LEU A 127 -5.20 -6.24 2.28
N LYS A 128 -5.64 -7.14 1.38
CA LYS A 128 -5.51 -8.57 1.60
C LYS A 128 -4.04 -8.77 1.92
N LYS A 129 -3.73 -9.19 3.15
CA LYS A 129 -2.38 -9.61 3.51
C LYS A 129 -2.05 -10.82 2.64
N THR A 130 -1.45 -10.58 1.49
CA THR A 130 -0.97 -11.64 0.61
C THR A 130 0.17 -12.33 1.34
N LYS A 131 0.02 -13.63 1.61
CA LYS A 131 1.12 -14.43 2.15
C LYS A 131 2.20 -14.53 1.06
N SER A 132 3.45 -14.29 1.43
CA SER A 132 4.58 -14.56 0.53
C SER A 132 4.65 -16.04 0.19
N LEU A 133 5.20 -16.37 -0.98
CA LEU A 133 5.39 -17.76 -1.39
C LEU A 133 6.33 -18.48 -0.43
N LYS A 134 6.12 -19.79 -0.23
CA LYS A 134 6.99 -20.63 0.63
C LYS A 134 8.46 -20.56 0.19
N SER A 135 8.71 -20.46 -1.13
CA SER A 135 10.06 -20.29 -1.69
C SER A 135 10.71 -18.98 -1.23
N THR A 136 9.97 -17.86 -1.30
CA THR A 136 10.46 -16.55 -0.83
C THR A 136 10.71 -16.55 0.67
N GLN A 137 9.84 -17.20 1.46
CA GLN A 137 10.02 -17.32 2.91
C GLN A 137 11.27 -18.14 3.24
N LYS A 138 11.51 -19.26 2.53
CA LYS A 138 12.70 -20.08 2.71
C LYS A 138 13.96 -19.28 2.40
N TYR A 139 14.02 -18.60 1.25
CA TYR A 139 15.16 -17.77 0.87
C TYR A 139 15.43 -16.65 1.87
N PHE A 140 14.37 -15.96 2.32
CA PHE A 140 14.49 -14.90 3.34
C PHE A 140 15.05 -15.44 4.66
N ASN A 141 14.52 -16.57 5.15
CA ASN A 141 14.98 -17.18 6.40
C ASN A 141 16.44 -17.62 6.31
N GLU A 142 16.87 -18.16 5.17
CA GLU A 142 18.27 -18.56 4.96
C GLU A 142 19.20 -17.35 4.81
N SER A 143 18.73 -16.24 4.22
CA SER A 143 19.52 -15.00 4.13
C SER A 143 19.68 -14.27 5.46
N LYS A 144 18.83 -14.56 6.45
CA LYS A 144 18.80 -13.83 7.74
C LYS A 144 20.07 -14.02 8.57
N SER A 145 20.77 -15.14 8.40
CA SER A 145 22.05 -15.41 9.06
C SER A 145 23.24 -14.77 8.35
N ILE A 146 23.05 -14.25 7.14
CA ILE A 146 24.13 -13.72 6.30
C ILE A 146 24.25 -12.23 6.57
N SER A 147 25.44 -11.81 7.02
CA SER A 147 25.71 -10.39 7.26
C SER A 147 25.88 -9.60 5.96
N GLN A 148 25.72 -8.28 6.02
CA GLN A 148 25.92 -7.42 4.85
C GLN A 148 27.35 -7.54 4.27
N ILE A 149 28.34 -7.67 5.14
CA ILE A 149 29.74 -7.87 4.72
C ILE A 149 29.93 -9.25 4.08
N GLU A 150 29.32 -10.29 4.64
CA GLU A 150 29.40 -11.64 4.08
C GLU A 150 28.76 -11.73 2.69
N ILE A 151 27.71 -10.95 2.40
CA ILE A 151 27.15 -10.84 1.04
C ILE A 151 28.18 -10.25 0.07
N LYS A 152 28.98 -9.26 0.50
CA LYS A 152 30.03 -8.65 -0.34
C LYS A 152 31.18 -9.62 -0.58
N GLU A 153 31.62 -10.35 0.45
CA GLU A 153 32.60 -11.42 0.34
C GLU A 153 32.14 -12.56 -0.58
N ILE A 154 30.89 -13.02 -0.42
CA ILE A 154 30.27 -14.01 -1.30
C ILE A 154 30.23 -13.50 -2.75
N SER A 155 29.93 -12.21 -2.93
CA SER A 155 29.91 -11.59 -4.27
C SER A 155 31.30 -11.56 -4.90
N LEU A 156 32.35 -11.27 -4.11
CA LEU A 156 33.74 -11.32 -4.56
C LEU A 156 34.15 -12.74 -4.94
N LEU A 157 33.86 -13.73 -4.09
CA LEU A 157 34.16 -15.14 -4.37
C LEU A 157 33.44 -15.61 -5.64
N TYR A 158 32.18 -15.23 -5.81
CA TYR A 158 31.42 -15.54 -7.01
C TYR A 158 32.05 -14.91 -8.27
N LEU A 159 32.52 -13.67 -8.19
CA LEU A 159 33.23 -13.01 -9.29
C LEU A 159 34.47 -13.81 -9.69
N ILE A 160 35.29 -14.19 -8.72
CA ILE A 160 36.54 -14.92 -8.95
C ILE A 160 36.28 -16.31 -9.54
N LEU A 161 35.35 -17.06 -8.94
CA LEU A 161 35.05 -18.44 -9.36
C LEU A 161 34.50 -18.54 -10.79
N ASN A 162 33.76 -17.52 -11.27
CA ASN A 162 33.28 -17.50 -12.65
C ASN A 162 34.33 -16.99 -13.66
N ASN A 163 35.42 -16.37 -13.19
CA ASN A 163 36.39 -15.68 -14.03
C ASN A 163 37.85 -16.07 -13.70
N LEU A 164 38.08 -17.36 -13.38
CA LEU A 164 39.37 -17.88 -12.94
C LEU A 164 40.54 -17.50 -13.87
N GLU A 165 40.38 -17.61 -15.19
CA GLU A 165 41.44 -17.29 -16.16
C GLU A 165 41.87 -15.81 -16.12
N ILE A 166 40.95 -14.89 -15.84
CA ILE A 166 41.22 -13.44 -15.76
C ILE A 166 42.02 -13.13 -14.49
N PHE A 167 41.58 -13.70 -13.37
CA PHE A 167 42.22 -13.50 -12.07
C PHE A 167 43.55 -14.24 -11.94
N GLN A 168 43.76 -15.34 -12.67
CA GLN A 168 45.06 -16.01 -12.76
C GLN A 168 46.12 -15.14 -13.44
N LYS A 169 45.73 -14.34 -14.45
CA LYS A 169 46.63 -13.36 -15.08
C LYS A 169 46.87 -12.11 -14.21
N ASN A 170 45.90 -11.77 -13.35
CA ASN A 170 45.89 -10.53 -12.57
C ASN A 170 45.83 -10.78 -11.05
N ILE A 171 46.60 -11.75 -10.56
CA ILE A 171 46.58 -12.16 -9.13
C ILE A 171 46.86 -10.98 -8.18
N HIS A 172 47.71 -10.04 -8.61
CA HIS A 172 48.07 -8.85 -7.84
C HIS A 172 46.86 -7.98 -7.43
N LEU A 173 45.74 -8.05 -8.16
CA LEU A 173 44.53 -7.29 -7.85
C LEU A 173 43.75 -7.86 -6.66
N ILE A 174 43.89 -9.16 -6.39
CA ILE A 174 43.12 -9.87 -5.36
C ILE A 174 43.94 -10.24 -4.13
N GLU A 175 45.27 -10.30 -4.24
CA GLU A 175 46.15 -10.85 -3.20
C GLU A 175 46.02 -10.20 -1.82
N ASN A 176 45.76 -8.89 -1.78
CA ASN A 176 45.72 -8.12 -0.54
C ASN A 176 44.29 -7.93 0.02
N ILE A 177 43.28 -8.61 -0.54
CA ILE A 177 41.90 -8.47 -0.08
C ILE A 177 41.72 -9.26 1.22
N LYS A 178 41.21 -8.59 2.26
CA LYS A 178 40.88 -9.21 3.54
C LYS A 178 39.44 -9.70 3.56
N PHE A 179 39.27 -10.91 4.08
CA PHE A 179 37.98 -11.51 4.43
C PHE A 179 37.84 -11.54 5.95
N PHE A 180 36.64 -11.23 6.43
CA PHE A 180 36.23 -11.11 7.82
C PHE A 180 35.52 -12.38 8.32
N THR A 181 34.80 -13.09 7.45
CA THR A 181 34.20 -14.38 7.84
C THR A 181 35.19 -15.54 7.68
N ASN A 182 35.22 -16.43 8.69
CA ASN A 182 36.15 -17.57 8.71
C ASN A 182 35.92 -18.53 7.52
N GLU A 183 34.66 -18.80 7.19
CA GLU A 183 34.28 -19.68 6.07
C GLU A 183 34.78 -19.13 4.73
N ASN A 184 34.45 -17.87 4.42
CA ASN A 184 34.84 -17.26 3.14
C ASN A 184 36.34 -17.03 3.05
N LYS A 185 37.02 -16.77 4.17
CA LYS A 185 38.48 -16.67 4.22
C LYS A 185 39.16 -17.97 3.82
N LEU A 186 38.72 -19.11 4.36
CA LEU A 186 39.25 -20.43 3.99
C LEU A 186 39.01 -20.73 2.50
N VAL A 187 37.82 -20.40 1.99
CA VAL A 187 37.50 -20.53 0.57
C VAL A 187 38.41 -19.63 -0.27
N PHE A 188 38.63 -18.39 0.12
CA PHE A 188 39.49 -17.48 -0.61
C PHE A 188 40.96 -17.94 -0.62
N GLU A 189 41.50 -18.39 0.51
CA GLU A 189 42.88 -18.90 0.61
C GLU A 189 43.10 -20.14 -0.26
N THR A 190 42.14 -21.06 -0.28
CA THR A 190 42.19 -22.25 -1.15
C THR A 190 42.11 -21.88 -2.64
N VAL A 191 41.24 -20.95 -3.01
CA VAL A 191 41.17 -20.44 -4.39
C VAL A 191 42.46 -19.71 -4.77
N LEU A 192 42.99 -18.85 -3.90
CA LEU A 192 44.18 -18.04 -4.16
C LEU A 192 45.45 -18.91 -4.29
N SER A 193 45.62 -19.91 -3.41
CA SER A 193 46.72 -20.87 -3.52
C SER A 193 46.69 -21.65 -4.84
N ARG A 194 45.49 -21.98 -5.33
CA ARG A 194 45.30 -22.66 -6.62
C ARG A 194 45.54 -21.72 -7.81
N LEU A 195 45.10 -20.46 -7.73
CA LEU A 195 45.37 -19.46 -8.78
C LEU A 195 46.87 -19.19 -8.94
N LYS A 196 47.66 -19.27 -7.86
CA LYS A 196 49.13 -19.14 -7.91
C LYS A 196 49.81 -20.31 -8.62
N ASN A 197 49.18 -21.48 -8.64
CA ASN A 197 49.67 -22.62 -9.40
C ASN A 197 49.26 -22.43 -10.88
N SER A 198 50.22 -22.51 -11.79
CA SER A 198 50.08 -22.14 -13.21
C SER A 198 49.20 -23.07 -14.05
N ASP A 199 48.53 -24.04 -13.43
CA ASP A 199 47.70 -25.01 -14.13
C ASP A 199 46.27 -24.49 -14.30
N LYS A 200 45.62 -24.85 -15.41
CA LYS A 200 44.19 -24.61 -15.58
C LYS A 200 43.40 -25.57 -14.70
N PHE A 201 42.47 -25.06 -13.91
CA PHE A 201 41.60 -25.86 -13.05
C PHE A 201 40.15 -25.39 -13.17
N LEU A 202 39.21 -26.31 -12.94
CA LEU A 202 37.79 -26.01 -12.83
C LEU A 202 37.40 -25.83 -11.36
N VAL A 203 36.25 -25.20 -11.13
CA VAL A 203 35.68 -25.04 -9.78
C VAL A 203 35.51 -26.38 -9.06
N ASN A 204 35.24 -27.46 -9.80
CA ASN A 204 35.09 -28.81 -9.27
C ASN A 204 36.41 -29.45 -8.79
N ASP A 205 37.56 -28.91 -9.21
CA ASP A 205 38.88 -29.39 -8.80
C ASP A 205 39.35 -28.76 -7.48
N LEU A 206 38.59 -27.78 -6.98
CA LEU A 206 38.81 -27.16 -5.68
C LEU A 206 38.29 -28.10 -4.59
N SER A 207 39.13 -28.43 -3.61
CA SER A 207 38.76 -29.23 -2.43
C SER A 207 37.92 -28.42 -1.43
N ILE A 208 36.88 -27.76 -1.91
CA ILE A 208 35.97 -26.90 -1.14
C ILE A 208 34.66 -27.65 -0.93
N ASP A 209 34.06 -27.48 0.25
CA ASP A 209 32.73 -28.02 0.56
C ASP A 209 31.70 -27.52 -0.46
N SER A 210 30.93 -28.45 -1.05
CA SER A 210 29.87 -28.14 -2.01
C SER A 210 28.81 -27.22 -1.40
N GLN A 211 28.57 -27.29 -0.08
CA GLN A 211 27.64 -26.41 0.61
C GLN A 211 28.07 -24.94 0.58
N LEU A 212 29.38 -24.68 0.67
CA LEU A 212 29.94 -23.33 0.61
C LEU A 212 29.85 -22.78 -0.82
N ILE A 213 30.13 -23.61 -1.82
CA ILE A 213 29.96 -23.24 -3.23
C ILE A 213 28.48 -22.91 -3.51
N ASP A 214 27.55 -23.77 -3.07
CA ASP A 214 26.12 -23.54 -3.23
C ASP A 214 25.66 -22.24 -2.56
N LYS A 215 26.17 -21.95 -1.34
CA LYS A 215 25.93 -20.70 -0.63
C LYS A 215 26.40 -19.49 -1.45
N ILE A 216 27.60 -19.58 -2.04
CA ILE A 216 28.16 -18.52 -2.88
C ILE A 216 27.28 -18.25 -4.10
N TYR A 217 26.94 -19.30 -4.86
CA TYR A 217 26.11 -19.18 -6.07
C TYR A 217 24.66 -18.78 -5.79
N LYS A 218 24.18 -18.98 -4.55
CA LYS A 218 22.82 -18.65 -4.13
C LYS A 218 22.66 -17.20 -3.69
N PHE A 219 23.62 -16.68 -2.92
CA PHE A 219 23.49 -15.36 -2.26
C PHE A 219 24.36 -14.25 -2.88
N ALA A 220 25.13 -14.55 -3.93
CA ALA A 220 25.88 -13.52 -4.66
C ALA A 220 24.97 -12.45 -5.26
N SER A 221 25.14 -11.21 -4.79
CA SER A 221 24.33 -10.06 -5.22
C SER A 221 24.55 -9.69 -6.69
N ILE A 222 25.75 -9.94 -7.20
CA ILE A 222 26.16 -9.62 -8.57
C ILE A 222 25.79 -10.70 -9.60
N LYS A 223 25.16 -11.81 -9.19
CA LYS A 223 24.89 -12.97 -10.05
C LYS A 223 24.25 -12.62 -11.38
N HIS A 224 23.18 -11.82 -11.35
CA HIS A 224 22.46 -11.42 -12.55
C HIS A 224 23.24 -10.40 -13.40
N ILE A 225 24.02 -9.53 -12.75
CA ILE A 225 24.83 -8.50 -13.41
C ILE A 225 25.99 -9.16 -14.17
N LEU A 226 26.65 -10.12 -13.54
CA LEU A 226 27.77 -10.86 -14.14
C LEU A 226 27.31 -11.76 -15.30
N ASN A 227 26.18 -12.47 -15.13
CA ASN A 227 25.64 -13.33 -16.18
C ASN A 227 25.29 -12.57 -17.47
N ASN A 228 24.86 -11.31 -17.37
CA ASN A 228 24.57 -10.49 -18.54
C ASN A 228 25.83 -9.92 -19.23
N ASN A 229 26.99 -9.95 -18.56
CA ASN A 229 28.22 -9.29 -19.00
C ASN A 229 29.44 -10.24 -19.03
N GLN A 230 29.22 -11.54 -19.24
CA GLN A 230 30.24 -12.61 -19.08
C GLN A 230 31.56 -12.38 -19.85
N ASN A 231 31.53 -11.62 -20.95
CA ASN A 231 32.70 -11.37 -21.80
C ASN A 231 33.26 -9.94 -21.69
N ASN A 232 32.70 -9.09 -20.83
CA ASN A 232 33.15 -7.71 -20.69
C ASN A 232 34.16 -7.58 -19.54
N HIS A 233 35.45 -7.61 -19.88
CA HIS A 233 36.54 -7.48 -18.91
C HIS A 233 36.48 -6.18 -18.11
N ASP A 234 36.16 -5.05 -18.75
CA ASP A 234 36.06 -3.76 -18.08
C ASP A 234 34.99 -3.82 -16.98
N LYS A 235 33.85 -4.46 -17.28
CA LYS A 235 32.77 -4.58 -16.30
C LYS A 235 33.12 -5.49 -15.12
N ILE A 236 33.94 -6.51 -15.35
CA ILE A 236 34.44 -7.39 -14.28
C ILE A 236 35.37 -6.61 -13.35
N PHE A 237 36.25 -5.77 -13.89
CA PHE A 237 37.15 -4.94 -13.08
C PHE A 237 36.41 -3.83 -12.34
N GLU A 238 35.40 -3.19 -12.95
CA GLU A 238 34.54 -2.22 -12.25
C GLU A 238 33.84 -2.87 -11.04
N LEU A 239 33.28 -4.07 -11.20
CA LEU A 239 32.64 -4.80 -10.11
C LEU A 239 33.65 -5.20 -9.02
N LEU A 240 34.86 -5.59 -9.43
CA LEU A 240 35.94 -5.89 -8.49
C LEU A 240 36.29 -4.65 -7.65
N GLU A 241 36.50 -3.50 -8.29
CA GLU A 241 36.83 -2.25 -7.60
C GLU A 241 35.74 -1.82 -6.62
N GLU A 242 34.47 -1.92 -7.03
CA GLU A 242 33.33 -1.59 -6.17
C GLU A 242 33.30 -2.49 -4.93
N ILE A 243 33.41 -3.81 -5.11
CA ILE A 243 33.37 -4.76 -4.00
C ILE A 243 34.60 -4.59 -3.09
N VAL A 244 35.80 -4.40 -3.65
CA VAL A 244 37.03 -4.18 -2.87
C VAL A 244 36.95 -2.90 -2.05
N ARG A 245 36.38 -1.83 -2.61
CA ARG A 245 36.14 -0.59 -1.87
C ARG A 245 35.20 -0.82 -0.69
N ASP A 246 34.09 -1.55 -0.90
CA ASP A 246 33.15 -1.86 0.18
C ASP A 246 33.82 -2.65 1.32
N LEU A 247 34.65 -3.65 0.99
CA LEU A 247 35.41 -4.43 1.96
C LEU A 247 36.42 -3.56 2.74
N LYS A 248 37.12 -2.64 2.06
CA LYS A 248 38.05 -1.70 2.70
C LYS A 248 37.33 -0.71 3.61
N ASN A 249 36.16 -0.22 3.21
CA ASN A 249 35.35 0.67 4.04
C ASN A 249 34.88 -0.05 5.31
N TYR A 250 34.51 -1.32 5.21
CA TYR A 250 34.19 -2.13 6.39
C TYR A 250 35.40 -2.38 7.30
N GLU A 251 36.60 -2.59 6.73
CA GLU A 251 37.84 -2.67 7.52
C GLU A 251 38.07 -1.40 8.35
N LEU A 252 37.84 -0.22 7.75
CA LEU A 252 37.94 1.06 8.43
C LEU A 252 36.89 1.19 9.54
N GLU A 253 35.65 0.75 9.30
CA GLU A 253 34.59 0.77 10.31
C GLU A 253 34.95 -0.07 11.54
N LEU A 254 35.40 -1.31 11.35
CA LEU A 254 35.85 -2.15 12.47
C LEU A 254 36.99 -1.50 13.25
N ARG A 255 37.96 -0.89 12.54
CA ARG A 255 39.07 -0.20 13.19
C ARG A 255 38.61 1.02 13.98
N ILE A 256 37.63 1.76 13.46
CA ILE A 256 37.02 2.89 14.15
C ILE A 256 36.29 2.41 15.42
N GLU A 257 35.50 1.34 15.33
CA GLU A 257 34.78 0.76 16.48
C GLU A 257 35.74 0.29 17.59
N GLU A 258 36.87 -0.33 17.23
CA GLU A 258 37.93 -0.71 18.17
C GLU A 258 38.52 0.50 18.89
N LEU A 259 38.84 1.56 18.13
CA LEU A 259 39.41 2.79 18.67
C LEU A 259 38.39 3.57 19.51
N GLU A 260 37.11 3.59 19.13
CA GLU A 260 36.02 4.18 19.91
C GLU A 260 35.83 3.44 21.23
N SER A 261 35.87 2.10 21.20
CA SER A 261 35.83 1.27 22.41
C SER A 261 37.02 1.51 23.33
N LYS A 262 38.22 1.72 22.77
CA LYS A 262 39.42 2.08 23.54
C LYS A 262 39.33 3.49 24.10
N PHE A 263 38.88 4.45 23.30
CA PHE A 263 38.68 5.84 23.71
C PHE A 263 37.65 5.97 24.83
N ALA A 264 36.57 5.18 24.80
CA ALA A 264 35.57 5.17 25.87
C ALA A 264 36.14 4.75 27.23
N LYS A 265 37.27 4.01 27.26
CA LYS A 265 37.96 3.59 28.48
C LYS A 265 39.05 4.57 28.91
N ASP A 266 39.87 5.00 27.95
CA ASP A 266 41.12 5.73 28.24
C ASP A 266 40.98 7.26 28.07
N LEU A 267 39.94 7.74 27.35
CA LEU A 267 39.69 9.15 26.98
C LEU A 267 40.91 9.88 26.37
N ASN A 268 41.77 9.12 25.68
CA ASN A 268 43.03 9.63 25.14
C ASN A 268 42.80 10.51 23.88
N GLU A 269 43.40 11.70 23.87
CA GLU A 269 43.32 12.64 22.74
C GLU A 269 43.92 12.08 21.45
N SER A 270 45.00 11.30 21.56
CA SER A 270 45.65 10.67 20.39
C SER A 270 44.75 9.63 19.69
N THR A 271 43.95 8.87 20.45
CA THR A 271 42.99 7.92 19.87
C THR A 271 41.82 8.65 19.21
N PHE A 272 41.41 9.80 19.76
CA PHE A 272 40.38 10.65 19.16
C PHE A 272 40.82 11.22 17.80
N ASP A 273 42.07 11.69 17.71
CA ASP A 273 42.63 12.20 16.46
C ASP A 273 42.77 11.11 15.39
N GLU A 274 43.11 9.88 15.79
CA GLU A 274 43.17 8.72 14.88
C GLU A 274 41.77 8.37 14.34
N ILE A 275 40.74 8.32 15.19
CA ILE A 275 39.34 8.12 14.78
C ILE A 275 38.92 9.20 13.76
N ARG A 276 39.24 10.46 14.03
CA ARG A 276 38.90 11.58 13.14
C ARG A 276 39.58 11.46 11.78
N LYS A 277 40.83 11.00 11.73
CA LYS A 277 41.56 10.75 10.46
C LYS A 277 40.92 9.60 9.68
N LEU A 278 40.59 8.49 10.33
CA LEU A 278 39.98 7.33 9.68
C LEU A 278 38.58 7.64 9.13
N LYS A 279 37.75 8.37 9.89
CA LYS A 279 36.44 8.85 9.39
C LYS A 279 36.55 9.78 8.18
N LYS A 280 37.61 10.59 8.10
CA LYS A 280 37.88 11.40 6.89
C LYS A 280 38.25 10.53 5.69
N MET A 281 39.06 9.49 5.88
CA MET A 281 39.42 8.55 4.80
C MET A 281 38.20 7.79 4.28
N GLN A 282 37.28 7.40 5.18
CA GLN A 282 36.02 6.74 4.81
C GLN A 282 35.14 7.61 3.91
N ASN A 283 35.10 8.93 4.13
CA ASN A 283 34.33 9.86 3.29
C ASN A 283 34.95 10.13 1.90
N ILE A 284 36.23 9.76 1.70
CA ILE A 284 36.95 9.98 0.45
C ILE A 284 36.84 8.76 -0.48
N ASN A 285 36.63 7.56 0.09
CA ASN A 285 36.48 6.30 -0.65
C ASN A 285 35.05 6.12 -1.19
#